data_AF-A0A292IIK0-F1
#
_entry.id   AF-A0A292IIK0-F1
#
_cell.length_a   1.000
_cell.length_b   1.000
_cell.length_c   1.000
_cell.angle_alpha   90.00
_cell.angle_beta   90.00
_cell.angle_gamma   90.00
#
_symmetry.space_group_name_H-M   'P 1'
#
loop_
_entity.id
_entity.type
_entity.pdbx_description
1 polymer ?
#
loop_
_entity_poly.entity_id
_entity_poly.type
_entity_poly.pdbx_seq_one_letter_code
_entity_poly.pdbx_strand_id
1 'polypeptide(L)'
;MIHNQMICKLATVLNNEVNSLDFVILKDNYNRMFDRYIDTKIIYVDDDYEDVSFFSKRLEGDDFFLKAELLKQIQMTVDVIKPAPFDEQKKLNLLWDEFEILIRAIAVSKGLLLDNYKQRLHQLINR
;
A
#
# COMPACT_ATOMS: atom_id res chain seq x y z
N MET A 1 16.86 -17.26 -12.35
CA MET A 1 15.79 -17.24 -11.33
C MET A 1 15.41 -15.80 -11.07
N ILE A 2 14.13 -15.46 -11.17
CA ILE A 2 13.66 -14.13 -10.76
C ILE A 2 13.73 -14.08 -9.24
N HIS A 3 14.54 -13.17 -8.71
CA HIS A 3 14.58 -12.91 -7.27
C HIS A 3 13.37 -12.05 -6.92
N ASN A 4 12.71 -12.36 -5.81
CA ASN A 4 11.53 -11.65 -5.31
C ASN A 4 11.73 -11.22 -3.84
N GLN A 5 12.99 -11.12 -3.40
CA GLN A 5 13.36 -10.76 -2.05
C GLN A 5 12.88 -9.35 -1.66
N MET A 6 13.09 -8.35 -2.51
CA MET A 6 12.71 -6.95 -2.26
C MET A 6 11.20 -6.79 -2.13
N ILE A 7 10.42 -7.42 -3.01
CA ILE A 7 8.96 -7.33 -2.96
C ILE A 7 8.38 -8.05 -1.73
N CYS A 8 8.96 -9.18 -1.33
CA CYS A 8 8.59 -9.86 -0.08
C CYS A 8 8.97 -9.03 1.16
N LYS A 9 10.14 -8.37 1.13
CA LYS A 9 10.58 -7.45 2.21
C LYS A 9 9.64 -6.26 2.33
N LEU A 10 9.23 -5.64 1.21
CA LEU A 10 8.27 -4.55 1.22
C LEU A 10 6.96 -4.97 1.90
N ALA A 11 6.37 -6.10 1.51
CA ALA A 11 5.16 -6.65 2.15
C ALA A 11 5.35 -6.84 3.67
N THR A 12 6.47 -7.46 4.07
CA THR A 12 6.79 -7.70 5.49
C THR A 12 6.89 -6.38 6.26
N VAL A 13 7.58 -5.39 5.70
CA VAL A 13 7.73 -4.07 6.34
C VAL A 13 6.36 -3.41 6.46
N LEU A 14 5.57 -3.32 5.39
CA LEU A 14 4.24 -2.70 5.45
C LEU A 14 3.32 -3.39 6.46
N ASN A 15 3.31 -4.72 6.52
CA ASN A 15 2.54 -5.47 7.52
C ASN A 15 2.97 -5.14 8.96
N ASN A 16 4.27 -5.04 9.21
CA ASN A 16 4.80 -4.65 10.52
C ASN A 16 4.38 -3.21 10.87
N GLU A 17 4.42 -2.31 9.89
CA GLU A 17 4.02 -0.92 10.08
C GLU A 17 2.54 -0.79 10.43
N VAL A 18 1.66 -1.48 9.70
CA VAL A 18 0.22 -1.55 9.98
C VAL A 18 -0.05 -2.13 11.37
N ASN A 19 0.68 -3.18 11.76
CA ASN A 19 0.51 -3.80 13.08
C ASN A 19 0.98 -2.90 14.22
N SER A 20 2.01 -2.08 14.01
CA SER A 20 2.57 -1.18 15.01
C SER A 20 1.71 0.06 15.29
N LEU A 21 0.72 0.35 14.44
CA LEU A 21 -0.13 1.53 14.53
C LEU A 21 -1.49 1.23 15.15
N ASP A 22 -2.05 2.26 15.79
CA ASP A 22 -3.49 2.31 16.04
C ASP A 22 -4.23 2.34 14.70
N PHE A 23 -5.05 1.32 14.47
CA PHE A 23 -5.72 1.15 13.20
C PHE A 23 -6.78 2.22 12.94
N VAL A 24 -7.43 2.75 13.97
CA VAL A 24 -8.42 3.83 13.81
C VAL A 24 -7.74 5.05 13.19
N ILE A 25 -6.57 5.42 13.74
CA ILE A 25 -5.77 6.54 13.23
C ILE A 25 -5.27 6.27 11.81
N LEU A 26 -4.78 5.05 11.55
CA LEU A 26 -4.31 4.66 10.22
C LEU A 26 -5.44 4.73 9.18
N LYS A 27 -6.62 4.20 9.52
CA LYS A 27 -7.81 4.19 8.66
C LYS A 27 -8.25 5.61 8.31
N ASP A 28 -8.34 6.49 9.31
CA ASP A 28 -8.71 7.89 9.10
C ASP A 28 -7.71 8.61 8.18
N ASN A 29 -6.42 8.41 8.40
CA ASN A 29 -5.39 8.98 7.55
C ASN A 29 -5.39 8.38 6.14
N TYR A 30 -5.63 7.07 6.02
CA TYR A 30 -5.77 6.39 4.73
C TYR A 30 -6.92 7.01 3.93
N ASN A 31 -8.11 7.11 4.52
CA ASN A 31 -9.27 7.68 3.85
C ASN A 31 -9.03 9.14 3.44
N ARG A 32 -8.37 9.94 4.28
CA ARG A 32 -7.97 11.31 3.90
C ARG A 32 -6.98 11.35 2.74
N MET A 33 -6.04 10.41 2.67
CA MET A 33 -5.09 10.34 1.55
C MET A 33 -5.77 9.87 0.27
N PHE A 34 -6.70 8.93 0.38
CA PHE A 34 -7.52 8.47 -0.73
C PHE A 34 -8.39 9.60 -1.31
N ASP A 35 -9.11 10.35 -0.48
CA ASP A 35 -9.97 11.45 -0.91
C ASP A 35 -9.15 12.49 -1.71
N ARG A 36 -7.96 12.87 -1.19
CA ARG A 36 -7.03 13.75 -1.90
C ARG A 36 -6.49 13.17 -3.20
N TYR A 37 -6.23 11.86 -3.24
CA TYR A 37 -5.73 11.19 -4.43
C TYR A 37 -6.76 11.21 -5.56
N ILE A 38 -8.02 10.93 -5.23
CA ILE A 38 -9.13 11.02 -6.18
C ILE A 38 -9.34 12.45 -6.66
N ASP A 39 -9.36 13.45 -5.77
CA ASP A 39 -9.53 14.86 -6.16
C ASP A 39 -8.48 15.33 -7.19
N THR A 40 -7.29 14.72 -7.16
CA THR A 40 -6.19 15.04 -8.08
C THR A 40 -6.16 14.20 -9.36
N LYS A 41 -6.88 13.08 -9.40
CA LYS A 41 -7.01 12.24 -10.60
C LYS A 41 -8.29 12.60 -11.34
N ILE A 42 -8.18 12.99 -12.61
CA ILE A 42 -9.34 13.01 -13.51
C ILE A 42 -9.75 11.55 -13.72
N ILE A 43 -10.72 11.09 -12.93
CA ILE A 43 -11.36 9.80 -13.13
C ILE A 43 -12.32 9.99 -14.30
N TYR A 44 -11.95 9.49 -15.49
CA TYR A 44 -12.95 9.19 -16.49
C TYR A 44 -13.79 8.06 -15.91
N VAL A 45 -15.02 8.39 -15.52
CA VAL A 45 -16.01 7.42 -15.03
C VAL A 45 -16.42 6.58 -16.24
N ASP A 46 -15.57 5.62 -16.63
CA ASP A 46 -15.99 4.54 -17.50
C ASP A 46 -16.73 3.52 -16.63
N ASP A 47 -17.93 3.17 -17.06
CA ASP A 47 -18.99 2.40 -16.40
C ASP A 47 -18.62 0.94 -16.00
N ASP A 48 -17.34 0.55 -16.03
CA ASP A 48 -16.87 -0.81 -15.75
C ASP A 48 -16.38 -0.95 -14.30
N TYR A 49 -17.33 -0.91 -13.36
CA TYR A 49 -17.11 -0.89 -11.90
C TYR A 49 -16.76 -2.24 -11.24
N GLU A 50 -16.19 -3.23 -11.96
CA GLU A 50 -16.06 -4.59 -11.41
C GLU A 50 -14.67 -4.99 -10.86
N ASP A 51 -13.57 -4.28 -11.16
CA ASP A 51 -12.22 -4.68 -10.70
C ASP A 51 -11.40 -3.52 -10.08
N VAL A 52 -12.00 -2.72 -9.21
CA VAL A 52 -11.25 -1.67 -8.49
C VAL A 52 -10.40 -2.30 -7.39
N SER A 53 -9.09 -2.09 -7.45
CA SER A 53 -8.13 -2.55 -6.43
C SER A 53 -8.57 -2.18 -5.01
N PHE A 54 -8.27 -3.05 -4.04
CA PHE A 54 -8.48 -2.75 -2.62
C PHE A 54 -7.81 -1.44 -2.18
N PHE A 55 -6.66 -1.10 -2.76
CA PHE A 55 -5.91 0.13 -2.44
C PHE A 55 -6.47 1.37 -3.16
N SER A 56 -7.44 1.19 -4.05
CA SER A 56 -8.11 2.23 -4.83
C SER A 56 -9.54 2.49 -4.35
N LYS A 57 -9.84 2.22 -3.07
CA LYS A 57 -11.11 2.54 -2.42
C LYS A 57 -10.93 2.99 -0.98
N ARG A 58 -11.96 3.60 -0.40
CA ARG A 58 -12.04 3.91 1.03
C ARG A 58 -12.11 2.62 1.86
N LEU A 59 -11.59 2.70 3.07
CA LEU A 59 -11.74 1.69 4.10
C LEU A 59 -13.00 2.02 4.92
N GLU A 60 -14.09 1.32 4.60
CA GLU A 60 -15.39 1.45 5.27
C GLU A 60 -15.78 0.12 5.94
N GLY A 61 -16.24 0.19 7.19
CA GLY A 61 -16.61 -0.99 7.98
C GLY A 61 -15.91 -1.08 9.33
N ASP A 62 -15.93 -2.28 9.90
CA ASP A 62 -15.38 -2.61 11.22
C ASP A 62 -13.85 -2.62 11.23
N ASP A 63 -13.26 -2.01 12.26
CA ASP A 63 -11.81 -1.80 12.36
C ASP A 63 -11.02 -3.10 12.49
N PHE A 64 -11.53 -4.07 13.23
CA PHE A 64 -10.84 -5.35 13.41
C PHE A 64 -10.83 -6.14 12.10
N PHE A 65 -11.98 -6.21 11.42
CA PHE A 65 -12.09 -6.86 10.12
C PHE A 65 -11.22 -6.17 9.07
N LEU A 66 -11.30 -4.85 8.97
CA LEU A 66 -10.55 -4.08 7.97
C LEU A 66 -9.04 -4.17 8.18
N LYS A 67 -8.55 -4.20 9.43
CA LYS A 67 -7.12 -4.39 9.70
C LYS A 67 -6.66 -5.75 9.18
N ALA A 68 -7.41 -6.81 9.48
CA ALA A 68 -7.08 -8.15 9.01
C ALA A 68 -7.12 -8.24 7.48
N GLU A 69 -8.12 -7.64 6.85
CA GLU A 69 -8.24 -7.63 5.38
C GLU A 69 -7.12 -6.81 4.73
N LEU A 70 -6.75 -5.64 5.26
CA LEU A 70 -5.62 -4.84 4.76
C LEU A 70 -4.31 -5.64 4.76
N LEU A 71 -3.99 -6.32 5.87
CA LEU A 71 -2.77 -7.15 5.98
C LEU A 71 -2.77 -8.30 4.97
N LYS A 72 -3.94 -8.94 4.78
CA LYS A 72 -4.11 -10.01 3.79
C LYS A 72 -3.96 -9.48 2.37
N GLN A 73 -4.53 -8.32 2.05
CA GLN A 73 -4.46 -7.70 0.73
C GLN A 73 -3.03 -7.30 0.36
N ILE A 74 -2.23 -6.80 1.31
CA ILE A 74 -0.79 -6.55 1.08
C ILE A 74 -0.10 -7.84 0.58
N GLN A 75 -0.36 -8.97 1.23
CA GLN A 75 0.25 -10.25 0.85
C GLN A 75 -0.27 -10.74 -0.50
N MET A 76 -1.59 -10.68 -0.73
CA MET A 76 -2.21 -11.08 -2.00
C MET A 76 -1.69 -10.27 -3.19
N THR A 77 -1.57 -8.95 -3.06
CA THR A 77 -1.02 -8.09 -4.13
C THR A 77 0.41 -8.48 -4.49
N VAL A 78 1.26 -8.76 -3.49
CA VAL A 78 2.62 -9.24 -3.76
C VAL A 78 2.60 -10.61 -4.41
N ASP A 79 1.72 -11.52 -3.99
CA ASP A 79 1.62 -12.87 -4.56
C ASP A 79 1.14 -12.87 -6.02
N VAL A 80 0.27 -11.92 -6.40
CA VAL A 80 -0.14 -11.70 -7.80
C VAL A 80 1.02 -11.20 -8.66
N ILE A 81 1.90 -10.35 -8.11
CA ILE A 81 3.04 -9.76 -8.85
C ILE A 81 4.25 -10.71 -8.91
N LYS A 82 4.45 -11.59 -7.91
CA LYS A 82 5.55 -12.58 -7.87
C LYS A 82 5.76 -13.36 -9.17
N PRO A 83 4.73 -13.96 -9.80
CA PRO A 83 4.90 -14.73 -11.04
C PRO A 83 5.08 -13.88 -12.30
N ALA A 84 4.89 -12.56 -12.22
CA ALA A 84 4.99 -11.70 -13.41
C ALA A 84 6.40 -11.79 -14.04
N PRO A 85 6.52 -11.76 -15.38
CA PRO A 85 7.78 -11.96 -16.10
C PRO A 85 8.70 -10.72 -16.10
N PHE A 86 8.49 -9.81 -15.16
CA PHE A 86 9.28 -8.58 -15.00
C PHE A 86 10.51 -8.83 -14.12
N ASP A 87 11.53 -7.98 -14.27
CA ASP A 87 12.61 -7.90 -13.28
C ASP A 87 12.07 -7.41 -11.93
N GLU A 88 12.82 -7.69 -10.86
CA GLU A 88 12.42 -7.40 -9.49
C GLU A 88 12.22 -5.91 -9.23
N GLN A 89 13.02 -5.04 -9.86
CA GLN A 89 12.91 -3.60 -9.67
C GLN A 89 11.61 -3.07 -10.28
N LYS A 90 11.24 -3.55 -11.48
CA LYS A 90 9.96 -3.21 -12.09
C LYS A 90 8.78 -3.69 -11.25
N LYS A 91 8.84 -4.90 -10.68
CA LYS A 91 7.81 -5.39 -9.74
C LYS A 91 7.70 -4.52 -8.50
N LEU A 92 8.84 -4.11 -7.95
CA LEU A 92 8.89 -3.23 -6.78
C LEU A 92 8.26 -1.87 -7.10
N ASN A 93 8.54 -1.29 -8.27
CA ASN A 93 7.93 -0.02 -8.69
C ASN A 93 6.39 -0.13 -8.83
N LEU A 94 5.90 -1.23 -9.40
CA LEU A 94 4.45 -1.47 -9.47
C LEU A 94 3.81 -1.53 -8.08
N LEU A 95 4.46 -2.18 -7.11
CA LEU A 95 3.99 -2.23 -5.73
C LEU A 95 4.07 -0.88 -5.01
N TRP A 96 5.07 -0.04 -5.34
CA TRP A 96 5.15 1.32 -4.81
C TRP A 96 3.95 2.15 -5.24
N ASP A 97 3.58 2.07 -6.51
CA ASP A 97 2.42 2.77 -7.05
C ASP A 97 1.12 2.25 -6.42
N GLU A 98 0.99 0.93 -6.33
CA GLU A 98 -0.19 0.25 -5.77
C GLU A 98 -0.40 0.59 -4.28
N PHE A 99 0.67 0.67 -3.49
CA PHE A 99 0.60 0.96 -2.06
C PHE A 99 0.76 2.45 -1.72
N GLU A 100 0.78 3.36 -2.69
CA GLU A 100 1.11 4.78 -2.49
C GLU A 100 0.23 5.44 -1.41
N ILE A 101 -1.08 5.18 -1.41
CA ILE A 101 -2.01 5.72 -0.41
C ILE A 101 -1.70 5.17 0.99
N LEU A 102 -1.45 3.85 1.10
CA LEU A 102 -1.08 3.21 2.36
C LEU A 102 0.23 3.78 2.92
N ILE A 103 1.25 3.92 2.08
CA ILE A 103 2.56 4.46 2.49
C ILE A 103 2.43 5.89 3.00
N ARG A 104 1.64 6.73 2.31
CA ARG A 104 1.33 8.09 2.77
C ARG A 104 0.59 8.08 4.10
N ALA A 105 -0.42 7.23 4.23
CA ALA A 105 -1.20 7.09 5.46
C ALA A 105 -0.33 6.69 6.65
N ILE A 106 0.60 5.74 6.46
CA ILE A 106 1.55 5.32 7.49
C ILE A 106 2.49 6.47 7.88
N ALA A 107 3.05 7.19 6.89
CA ALA A 107 3.94 8.33 7.15
C ALA A 107 3.24 9.39 8.02
N VAL A 108 2.02 9.79 7.64
CA VAL A 108 1.22 10.78 8.37
C VAL A 108 0.86 10.26 9.78
N SER A 109 0.45 8.99 9.90
CA SER A 109 0.11 8.38 11.19
C SER A 109 1.29 8.33 12.17
N LYS A 110 2.52 8.37 11.64
CA LYS A 110 3.75 8.42 12.43
C LYS A 110 4.31 9.84 12.63
N GLY A 111 3.64 10.87 12.12
CA GLY A 111 4.13 12.24 12.14
C GLY A 111 5.43 12.44 11.34
N LEU A 112 5.65 11.63 10.30
CA LEU A 112 6.84 11.70 9.46
C LEU A 112 6.54 12.41 8.14
N LEU A 113 7.54 13.15 7.63
CA LEU A 113 7.51 13.64 6.25
C LEU A 113 7.56 12.45 5.29
N LEU A 114 6.75 12.51 4.22
CA LEU A 114 6.63 11.42 3.25
C LEU A 114 7.97 11.02 2.64
N ASP A 115 8.77 12.00 2.22
CA ASP A 115 10.06 11.75 1.56
C ASP A 115 11.03 11.03 2.49
N ASN A 116 11.09 11.44 3.77
CA ASN A 116 11.90 10.78 4.79
C ASN A 116 11.43 9.35 5.03
N TYR A 117 10.11 9.12 5.04
CA TYR A 117 9.55 7.79 5.21
C TYR A 117 9.86 6.87 4.03
N LYS A 118 9.69 7.35 2.79
CA LYS A 118 10.04 6.61 1.57
C LYS A 118 11.53 6.25 1.54
N GLN A 119 12.42 7.19 1.87
CA GLN A 119 13.86 6.91 1.98
C GLN A 119 14.17 5.81 2.99
N ARG A 120 13.54 5.86 4.18
CA ARG A 120 13.69 4.82 5.20
C ARG A 120 13.22 3.45 4.70
N LEU A 121 12.07 3.39 4.04
CA LEU A 121 11.55 2.14 3.45
C LEU A 121 12.52 1.58 2.40
N HIS A 122 13.04 2.41 1.49
CA HIS A 122 14.05 1.97 0.51
C HIS A 122 15.28 1.37 1.18
N GLN A 123 15.77 1.98 2.26
CA GLN A 123 16.90 1.43 3.02
C GLN A 123 16.58 0.07 3.67
N LEU A 124 15.36 -0.13 4.18
CA LEU A 124 14.94 -1.39 4.79
C LEU A 124 14.78 -2.52 3.78
N ILE A 125 14.37 -2.19 2.55
CA ILE A 125 14.18 -3.18 1.48
C ILE A 125 15.52 -3.61 0.88
N ASN A 126 16.47 -2.68 0.77
CA ASN A 126 17.79 -2.90 0.15
C ASN A 126 18.86 -3.47 1.11
N ARG A 127 18.60 -3.49 2.42
CA ARG A 127 19.43 -4.20 3.42
C ARG A 127 19.09 -5.68 3.43
#